data_AF-A0AAU9Y352-F1
#
_entry.id   AF-A0AAU9Y352-F1
#
_cell.length_a   1.000
_cell.length_b   1.000
_cell.length_c   1.000
_cell.angle_alpha   90.00
_cell.angle_beta   90.00
_cell.angle_gamma   90.00
#
_symmetry.space_group_name_H-M   'P 1'
#
loop_
_entity.id
_entity.type
_entity.pdbx_description
1 polymer ?
#
loop_
_entity_poly.entity_id
_entity_poly.type
_entity_poly.pdbx_seq_one_letter_code
_entity_poly.pdbx_strand_id
1 'polypeptide(L)'
;MEKFSLMCPWPSSDDLCNKHYLVPSMLRTLPPKQISDLVNSAQLPSLFLKFDTGRVPPGLFPRFVLEFFQWCRKEFPGVDLPKTYINFARFNIFPSQGLSLVLLCHSSTIEVVVLSVKSAIDVVDVESIRAFRNQLTLIIDRVWKKFFWVKNIRCEVCFLCPVCSYGRVVSLCPQHPGESCKQEECLHFISESDLGDEKQAVCTNSDTAVDNRIHAEQFAPWISSRKEKRKSLVLPSEAVATLQLQRPSVGGEGDISLALPHDVSQSLKSKSVPARDIVCKLLNLSSLEAPAPDDRKWIRCLMRDAKYYDRTDVVNFLRENAPAGTTGPRLEESRSVMKIPWRRRTDLAVRLCGGEEWKIVADRLGFEDAYIRCFDNRFKNPVELILNLSGLNVGELYDVLVECEFPLLADLL
;
A
#
# COMPACT_ATOMS: atom_id res chain seq x y z
N MET A 1 6.55 12.56 -29.01
CA MET A 1 6.39 11.08 -28.95
C MET A 1 6.48 10.54 -27.51
N GLU A 2 7.42 11.01 -26.69
CA GLU A 2 7.55 10.60 -25.27
C GLU A 2 6.29 10.84 -24.43
N LYS A 3 5.61 11.98 -24.60
CA LYS A 3 4.33 12.29 -23.91
C LYS A 3 3.26 11.20 -24.09
N PHE A 4 3.29 10.48 -25.21
CA PHE A 4 2.36 9.40 -25.55
C PHE A 4 2.89 8.00 -25.19
N SER A 5 4.02 7.94 -24.47
CA SER A 5 4.80 6.72 -24.16
C SER A 5 5.03 5.86 -25.41
N LEU A 6 5.38 6.49 -26.53
CA LEU A 6 5.78 5.77 -27.74
C LEU A 6 7.29 5.50 -27.77
N MET A 7 8.05 6.31 -27.04
CA MET A 7 9.49 6.19 -26.91
C MET A 7 9.93 6.75 -25.56
N CYS A 8 11.14 6.41 -25.13
CA CYS A 8 11.80 7.07 -24.00
C CYS A 8 13.30 7.24 -24.27
N PRO A 9 13.96 8.21 -23.61
CA PRO A 9 15.41 8.35 -23.67
C PRO A 9 16.09 7.07 -23.18
N TRP A 10 16.98 6.53 -24.01
CA TRP A 10 17.90 5.47 -23.61
C TRP A 10 19.15 6.13 -23.03
N PRO A 11 19.68 5.66 -21.89
CA PRO A 11 20.89 6.25 -21.34
C PRO A 11 22.04 6.04 -22.34
N SER A 12 22.58 7.16 -22.86
CA SER A 12 23.82 7.20 -23.61
C SER A 12 24.95 7.66 -22.68
N SER A 13 26.21 7.37 -23.04
CA SER A 13 27.33 8.10 -22.44
C SER A 13 27.19 9.60 -22.74
N ASP A 14 27.89 10.44 -21.97
CA ASP A 14 27.83 11.91 -21.89
C ASP A 14 28.13 12.71 -23.19
N ASP A 15 27.85 12.14 -24.36
CA ASP A 15 28.01 12.80 -25.63
C ASP A 15 26.71 13.51 -26.01
N LEU A 16 26.65 14.81 -25.73
CA LEU A 16 25.47 15.69 -25.95
C LEU A 16 24.91 15.64 -27.38
N CYS A 17 25.68 15.13 -28.35
CA CYS A 17 25.30 15.00 -29.76
C CYS A 17 24.53 13.71 -30.11
N ASN A 18 24.57 12.64 -29.30
CA ASN A 18 24.02 11.32 -29.67
C ASN A 18 22.95 10.82 -28.69
N LYS A 19 21.76 11.43 -28.75
CA LYS A 19 20.59 10.99 -27.97
C LYS A 19 20.03 9.69 -28.54
N HIS A 20 20.11 8.63 -27.76
CA HIS A 20 19.51 7.33 -28.08
C HIS A 20 18.11 7.24 -27.48
N TYR A 21 17.21 6.53 -28.17
CA TYR A 21 15.85 6.34 -27.71
C TYR A 21 15.42 4.89 -27.88
N LEU A 22 14.65 4.39 -26.90
CA LEU A 22 13.96 3.13 -27.01
C LEU A 22 12.60 3.34 -27.65
N VAL A 23 12.30 2.57 -28.71
CA VAL A 23 10.98 2.55 -29.36
C VAL A 23 10.48 1.10 -29.36
N PRO A 24 9.74 0.65 -28.32
CA PRO A 24 9.48 -0.78 -28.13
C PRO A 24 8.67 -1.43 -29.26
N SER A 25 7.83 -0.65 -29.96
CA SER A 25 7.05 -1.14 -31.10
C SER A 25 7.87 -1.46 -32.36
N MET A 26 9.13 -1.04 -32.41
CA MET A 26 10.04 -1.24 -33.56
C MET A 26 11.13 -2.29 -33.28
N LEU A 27 11.03 -3.01 -32.16
CA LEU A 27 12.02 -4.00 -31.76
C LEU A 27 11.84 -5.33 -32.51
N ARG A 28 12.90 -6.12 -32.54
CA ARG A 28 12.86 -7.48 -33.13
C ARG A 28 12.05 -8.43 -32.24
N THR A 29 11.62 -9.55 -32.83
CA THR A 29 11.03 -10.68 -32.10
C THR A 29 12.14 -11.56 -31.51
N LEU A 30 11.97 -12.00 -30.26
CA LEU A 30 12.83 -13.01 -29.65
C LEU A 30 12.35 -14.43 -30.05
N PRO A 31 13.24 -15.42 -30.25
CA PRO A 31 12.84 -16.77 -30.63
C PRO A 31 11.91 -17.44 -29.58
N PRO A 32 10.78 -18.04 -30.00
CA PRO A 32 9.79 -18.61 -29.07
C PRO A 32 10.32 -19.69 -28.12
N LYS A 33 11.26 -20.53 -28.59
CA LYS A 33 11.82 -21.63 -27.77
C LYS A 33 12.55 -21.11 -26.52
N GLN A 34 13.37 -20.07 -26.68
CA GLN A 34 14.11 -19.46 -25.57
C GLN A 34 13.19 -18.82 -24.54
N ILE A 35 12.04 -18.27 -24.98
CA ILE A 35 11.02 -17.71 -24.08
C ILE A 35 10.36 -18.83 -23.28
N SER A 36 9.96 -19.92 -23.95
CA SER A 36 9.30 -21.05 -23.27
C SER A 36 10.19 -21.66 -22.20
N ASP A 37 11.46 -21.92 -22.49
CA ASP A 37 12.40 -22.51 -21.52
C ASP A 37 12.61 -21.58 -20.32
N LEU A 38 12.69 -20.26 -20.57
CA LEU A 38 12.83 -19.26 -19.53
C LEU A 38 11.60 -19.20 -18.62
N VAL A 39 10.40 -19.14 -19.18
CA VAL A 39 9.16 -19.05 -18.41
C VAL A 39 8.89 -20.35 -17.65
N ASN A 40 9.19 -21.51 -18.24
CA ASN A 40 9.08 -22.81 -17.56
C ASN A 40 10.09 -22.98 -16.41
N SER A 41 11.16 -22.18 -16.37
CA SER A 41 12.11 -22.19 -15.26
C SER A 41 11.64 -21.39 -14.03
N ALA A 42 10.53 -20.65 -14.14
CA ALA A 42 9.97 -19.88 -13.04
C ALA A 42 9.48 -20.81 -11.93
N GLN A 43 9.86 -20.49 -10.69
CA GLN A 43 9.40 -21.22 -9.50
C GLN A 43 8.05 -20.71 -8.99
N LEU A 44 7.71 -19.47 -9.34
CA LEU A 44 6.48 -18.80 -8.95
C LEU A 44 5.46 -18.92 -10.08
N PRO A 45 4.17 -19.09 -9.74
CA PRO A 45 3.12 -19.04 -10.74
C PRO A 45 3.11 -17.68 -11.43
N SER A 46 2.94 -17.66 -12.75
CA SER A 46 2.83 -16.41 -13.50
C SER A 46 1.51 -15.70 -13.20
N LEU A 47 1.55 -14.37 -13.19
CA LEU A 47 0.36 -13.51 -13.13
C LEU A 47 -0.02 -13.07 -14.55
N PHE A 48 -1.30 -13.08 -14.87
CA PHE A 48 -1.81 -12.69 -16.17
C PHE A 48 -2.74 -11.49 -16.07
N LEU A 49 -2.58 -10.55 -16.99
CA LEU A 49 -3.53 -9.49 -17.27
C LEU A 49 -4.37 -9.94 -18.46
N LYS A 50 -5.64 -10.26 -18.20
CA LYS A 50 -6.60 -10.74 -19.20
C LYS A 50 -7.56 -9.63 -19.57
N PHE A 51 -7.83 -9.49 -20.87
CA PHE A 51 -8.69 -8.45 -21.41
C PHE A 51 -10.02 -9.02 -21.88
N ASP A 52 -11.12 -8.34 -21.54
CA ASP A 52 -12.49 -8.71 -21.95
C ASP A 52 -12.71 -8.68 -23.47
N THR A 53 -11.92 -7.88 -24.18
CA THR A 53 -11.86 -7.82 -25.65
C THR A 53 -11.36 -9.11 -26.30
N GLY A 54 -10.83 -10.06 -25.52
CA GLY A 54 -10.22 -11.30 -26.01
C GLY A 54 -8.89 -11.11 -26.73
N ARG A 55 -8.38 -9.87 -26.82
CA ARG A 55 -7.10 -9.51 -27.41
C ARG A 55 -6.43 -8.38 -26.64
N VAL A 56 -5.10 -8.41 -26.55
CA VAL A 56 -4.34 -7.28 -26.00
C VAL A 56 -4.53 -6.06 -26.90
N PRO A 57 -4.98 -4.92 -26.36
CA PRO A 57 -5.19 -3.72 -27.15
C PRO A 57 -3.92 -3.27 -27.91
N PRO A 58 -4.02 -2.93 -29.22
CA PRO A 58 -2.85 -2.61 -30.03
C PRO A 58 -1.99 -1.47 -29.44
N GLY A 59 -0.70 -1.73 -29.29
CA GLY A 59 0.24 -0.76 -28.74
C GLY A 59 0.12 -0.54 -27.23
N LEU A 60 -0.69 -1.32 -26.51
CA LEU A 60 -0.72 -1.30 -25.04
C LEU A 60 0.58 -1.82 -24.46
N PHE A 61 1.02 -3.01 -24.90
CA PHE A 61 2.23 -3.64 -24.36
C PHE A 61 3.48 -2.75 -24.46
N PRO A 62 3.82 -2.13 -25.62
CA PRO A 62 4.92 -1.17 -25.71
C PRO A 62 4.84 -0.02 -24.69
N ARG A 63 3.64 0.55 -24.49
CA ARG A 63 3.43 1.64 -23.52
C ARG A 63 3.56 1.16 -22.09
N PHE A 64 3.04 -0.03 -21.82
CA PHE A 64 3.15 -0.70 -20.52
C PHE A 64 4.62 -0.94 -20.16
N VAL A 65 5.41 -1.48 -21.09
CA VAL A 65 6.88 -1.67 -20.95
C VAL A 65 7.59 -0.35 -20.67
N LEU A 66 7.18 0.76 -21.29
CA LEU A 66 7.80 2.06 -21.05
C LEU A 66 7.44 2.67 -19.69
N GLU A 67 6.18 2.58 -19.26
CA GLU A 67 5.81 3.01 -17.90
C GLU A 67 6.55 2.18 -16.85
N PHE A 68 6.69 0.87 -17.10
CA PHE A 68 7.45 -0.04 -16.26
C PHE A 68 8.93 0.34 -16.21
N PHE A 69 9.55 0.59 -17.36
CA PHE A 69 10.94 1.01 -17.46
C PHE A 69 11.20 2.33 -16.72
N GLN A 70 10.29 3.30 -16.84
CA GLN A 70 10.39 4.57 -16.12
C GLN A 70 10.30 4.40 -14.60
N TRP A 71 9.51 3.44 -14.13
CA TRP A 71 9.47 3.06 -12.72
C TRP A 71 10.79 2.39 -12.28
N CYS A 72 11.26 1.37 -13.02
CA CYS A 72 12.53 0.70 -12.72
C CYS A 72 13.70 1.68 -12.63
N ARG A 73 13.79 2.66 -13.53
CA ARG A 73 14.87 3.67 -13.50
C ARG A 73 14.87 4.54 -12.24
N LYS A 74 13.70 4.74 -11.62
CA LYS A 74 13.56 5.56 -10.41
C LYS A 74 13.86 4.74 -9.16
N GLU A 75 13.32 3.53 -9.09
CA GLU A 75 13.49 2.65 -7.93
C GLU A 75 14.87 1.98 -7.88
N PHE A 76 15.44 1.67 -9.05
CA PHE A 76 16.68 0.91 -9.16
C PHE A 76 17.71 1.65 -10.03
N PRO A 77 18.24 2.79 -9.57
CA PRO A 77 19.28 3.52 -10.29
C PRO A 77 20.54 2.66 -10.40
N GLY A 78 21.19 2.67 -11.58
CA GLY A 78 22.44 1.95 -11.81
C GLY A 78 22.30 0.46 -12.15
N VAL A 79 21.09 -0.07 -12.28
CA VAL A 79 20.86 -1.44 -12.76
C VAL A 79 20.99 -1.52 -14.28
N ASP A 80 21.45 -2.68 -14.76
CA ASP A 80 21.53 -3.01 -16.18
C ASP A 80 20.23 -2.69 -16.94
N LEU A 81 20.42 -2.23 -18.17
CA LEU A 81 19.32 -1.91 -19.07
C LEU A 81 18.44 -3.14 -19.35
N PRO A 82 17.12 -2.93 -19.49
CA PRO A 82 16.21 -4.03 -19.74
C PRO A 82 16.45 -4.61 -21.13
N LYS A 83 16.31 -5.93 -21.24
CA LYS A 83 16.32 -6.63 -22.52
C LYS A 83 14.91 -6.58 -23.09
N THR A 84 14.71 -5.81 -24.15
CA THR A 84 13.39 -5.58 -24.74
C THR A 84 13.32 -6.08 -26.18
N TYR A 85 12.15 -6.60 -26.53
CA TYR A 85 11.74 -7.13 -27.83
C TYR A 85 10.25 -6.79 -28.02
N ILE A 86 9.70 -6.96 -29.22
CA ILE A 86 8.34 -6.47 -29.54
C ILE A 86 7.24 -6.96 -28.59
N ASN A 87 7.33 -8.22 -28.15
CA ASN A 87 6.36 -8.89 -27.25
C ASN A 87 7.01 -9.34 -25.94
N PHE A 88 8.24 -8.93 -25.65
CA PHE A 88 8.96 -9.40 -24.48
C PHE A 88 9.79 -8.28 -23.87
N ALA A 89 9.77 -8.16 -22.56
CA ALA A 89 10.69 -7.29 -21.83
C ALA A 89 11.17 -7.99 -20.57
N ARG A 90 12.48 -7.97 -20.33
CA ARG A 90 13.10 -8.45 -19.11
C ARG A 90 13.77 -7.31 -18.37
N PHE A 91 13.41 -7.15 -17.11
CA PHE A 91 13.95 -6.16 -16.18
C PHE A 91 14.66 -6.90 -15.06
N ASN A 92 15.85 -6.44 -14.70
CA ASN A 92 16.49 -6.89 -13.46
C ASN A 92 15.91 -6.03 -12.33
N ILE A 93 15.26 -6.67 -11.36
CA ILE A 93 14.67 -6.02 -10.20
C ILE A 93 15.33 -6.62 -8.97
N PHE A 94 15.65 -5.84 -7.94
CA PHE A 94 16.37 -6.36 -6.77
C PHE A 94 17.66 -7.14 -7.16
N PRO A 95 18.64 -6.47 -7.79
CA PRO A 95 19.88 -7.13 -8.27
C PRO A 95 20.64 -7.86 -7.15
N SER A 96 20.57 -7.36 -5.91
CA SER A 96 21.14 -8.02 -4.72
C SER A 96 20.51 -9.38 -4.42
N GLN A 97 19.25 -9.59 -4.78
CA GLN A 97 18.50 -10.83 -4.61
C GLN A 97 18.52 -11.70 -5.89
N GLY A 98 19.14 -11.22 -6.98
CA GLY A 98 19.17 -11.94 -8.25
C GLY A 98 17.80 -12.14 -8.90
N LEU A 99 16.83 -11.28 -8.59
CA LEU A 99 15.49 -11.36 -9.17
C LEU A 99 15.46 -10.69 -10.56
N SER A 100 14.67 -11.25 -11.45
CA SER A 100 14.37 -10.60 -12.72
C SER A 100 12.91 -10.79 -13.08
N LEU A 101 12.31 -9.74 -13.61
CA LEU A 101 10.94 -9.72 -14.07
C LEU A 101 10.91 -9.87 -15.58
N VAL A 102 10.00 -10.70 -16.07
CA VAL A 102 9.67 -10.84 -17.48
C VAL A 102 8.23 -10.41 -17.69
N LEU A 103 8.03 -9.52 -18.67
CA LEU A 103 6.74 -9.19 -19.24
C LEU A 103 6.65 -9.82 -20.63
N LEU A 104 5.62 -10.61 -20.87
CA LEU A 104 5.40 -11.32 -22.13
C LEU A 104 4.00 -11.00 -22.66
N CYS A 105 3.92 -10.49 -23.89
CA CYS A 105 2.65 -10.22 -24.55
C CYS A 105 2.22 -11.45 -25.35
N HIS A 106 1.10 -12.03 -24.95
CA HIS A 106 0.38 -13.06 -25.70
C HIS A 106 -0.70 -12.41 -26.55
N SER A 107 -1.47 -13.22 -27.28
CA SER A 107 -2.55 -12.71 -28.14
C SER A 107 -3.67 -12.03 -27.35
N SER A 108 -4.03 -12.63 -26.21
CA SER A 108 -5.18 -12.26 -25.37
C SER A 108 -4.81 -11.79 -23.96
N THR A 109 -3.55 -11.97 -23.57
CA THR A 109 -3.07 -11.66 -22.21
C THR A 109 -1.70 -11.00 -22.21
N ILE A 110 -1.41 -10.25 -21.15
CA ILE A 110 -0.02 -9.89 -20.81
C ILE A 110 0.36 -10.70 -19.60
N GLU A 111 1.42 -11.50 -19.72
CA GLU A 111 1.95 -12.30 -18.65
C GLU A 111 3.10 -11.60 -17.93
N VAL A 112 3.10 -11.75 -16.61
CA VAL A 112 4.08 -11.22 -15.68
C VAL A 112 4.72 -12.40 -14.94
N VAL A 113 6.03 -12.57 -15.11
CA VAL A 113 6.80 -13.70 -14.56
C VAL A 113 7.95 -13.17 -13.73
N VAL A 114 8.09 -13.68 -12.50
CA VAL A 114 9.24 -13.40 -11.63
C VAL A 114 10.16 -14.60 -11.65
N LEU A 115 11.42 -14.35 -12.00
CA LEU A 115 12.48 -15.34 -12.06
C LEU A 115 13.49 -15.08 -10.94
N SER A 116 13.90 -16.15 -10.27
CA SER A 116 14.96 -16.14 -9.25
C SER A 116 16.12 -17.02 -9.71
N VAL A 117 17.36 -16.55 -9.50
CA VAL A 117 18.54 -17.37 -9.74
C VAL A 117 18.64 -18.41 -8.62
N LYS A 118 18.73 -19.70 -9.02
CA LYS A 118 18.58 -20.91 -8.19
C LYS A 118 19.49 -21.05 -6.95
N SER A 119 20.32 -20.07 -6.59
CA SER A 119 21.18 -20.11 -5.39
C SER A 119 20.62 -19.37 -4.16
N ALA A 120 19.45 -18.73 -4.26
CA ALA A 120 18.84 -17.94 -3.17
C ALA A 120 17.52 -18.55 -2.66
N ILE A 121 17.42 -19.89 -2.64
CA ILE A 121 16.16 -20.64 -2.44
C ILE A 121 15.53 -20.44 -1.05
N ASP A 122 16.25 -19.87 -0.07
CA ASP A 122 15.67 -19.58 1.26
C ASP A 122 15.20 -18.13 1.47
N VAL A 123 15.43 -17.20 0.53
CA VAL A 123 15.10 -15.78 0.72
C VAL A 123 14.61 -15.13 -0.59
N VAL A 124 13.71 -15.77 -1.32
CA VAL A 124 12.81 -14.97 -2.17
C VAL A 124 11.82 -14.32 -1.22
N ASP A 125 12.13 -13.08 -0.84
CA ASP A 125 11.33 -12.32 0.10
C ASP A 125 9.91 -12.15 -0.46
N VAL A 126 8.95 -12.85 0.17
CA VAL A 126 7.52 -12.73 -0.12
C VAL A 126 7.09 -11.27 -0.07
N GLU A 127 7.72 -10.46 0.78
CA GLU A 127 7.47 -9.03 0.89
C GLU A 127 7.91 -8.27 -0.36
N SER A 128 9.03 -8.65 -0.99
CA SER A 128 9.52 -8.06 -2.23
C SER A 128 8.59 -8.36 -3.42
N ILE A 129 8.06 -9.58 -3.53
CA ILE A 129 7.06 -9.92 -4.57
C ILE A 129 5.74 -9.21 -4.31
N ARG A 130 5.33 -9.09 -3.05
CA ARG A 130 4.12 -8.37 -2.66
C ARG A 130 4.24 -6.86 -2.92
N ALA A 131 5.39 -6.27 -2.60
CA ALA A 131 5.70 -4.89 -2.93
C ALA A 131 5.65 -4.68 -4.44
N PHE A 132 6.23 -5.61 -5.21
CA PHE A 132 6.13 -5.61 -6.66
C PHE A 132 4.68 -5.70 -7.15
N ARG A 133 3.87 -6.62 -6.63
CA ARG A 133 2.45 -6.76 -6.96
C ARG A 133 1.68 -5.46 -6.73
N ASN A 134 1.95 -4.78 -5.62
CA ASN A 134 1.34 -3.49 -5.30
C ASN A 134 1.75 -2.42 -6.30
N GLN A 135 3.03 -2.36 -6.67
CA GLN A 135 3.52 -1.43 -7.69
C GLN A 135 2.95 -1.74 -9.08
N LEU A 136 2.78 -3.02 -9.42
CA LEU A 136 2.14 -3.43 -10.67
C LEU A 136 0.71 -2.88 -10.76
N THR A 137 -0.07 -2.94 -9.67
CA THR A 137 -1.40 -2.31 -9.60
C THR A 137 -1.33 -0.81 -9.87
N LEU A 138 -0.37 -0.10 -9.28
CA LEU A 138 -0.20 1.35 -9.49
C LEU A 138 0.21 1.68 -10.93
N ILE A 139 1.05 0.86 -11.56
CA ILE A 139 1.46 1.01 -12.96
C ILE A 139 0.26 0.79 -13.89
N ILE A 140 -0.55 -0.26 -13.64
CA ILE A 140 -1.79 -0.51 -14.38
C ILE A 140 -2.73 0.71 -14.24
N ASP A 141 -3.00 1.16 -13.02
CA ASP A 141 -3.86 2.34 -12.79
C ASP A 141 -3.34 3.59 -13.52
N ARG A 142 -2.02 3.81 -13.54
CA ARG A 142 -1.41 4.93 -14.24
C ARG A 142 -1.62 4.83 -15.75
N VAL A 143 -1.42 3.64 -16.33
CA VAL A 143 -1.65 3.38 -17.76
C VAL A 143 -3.11 3.66 -18.12
N TRP A 144 -4.07 3.18 -17.30
CA TRP A 144 -5.50 3.39 -17.54
C TRP A 144 -5.94 4.85 -17.36
N LYS A 145 -5.33 5.58 -16.43
CA LYS A 145 -5.59 7.03 -16.26
C LYS A 145 -4.97 7.86 -17.39
N LYS A 146 -3.78 7.47 -17.85
CA LYS A 146 -2.99 8.20 -18.86
C LYS A 146 -3.54 8.06 -20.27
N PHE A 147 -4.04 6.88 -20.64
CA PHE A 147 -4.47 6.59 -22.00
C PHE A 147 -5.99 6.49 -22.09
N PHE A 148 -6.62 7.49 -22.73
CA PHE A 148 -8.09 7.55 -22.83
C PHE A 148 -8.70 6.35 -23.55
N TRP A 149 -7.98 5.75 -24.50
CA TRP A 149 -8.47 4.67 -25.36
C TRP A 149 -8.52 3.28 -24.67
N VAL A 150 -7.94 3.13 -23.48
CA VAL A 150 -8.09 1.90 -22.65
C VAL A 150 -9.11 2.04 -21.52
N LYS A 151 -9.70 3.22 -21.32
CA LYS A 151 -10.57 3.50 -20.15
C LYS A 151 -11.77 2.57 -20.02
N ASN A 152 -12.29 2.07 -21.14
CA ASN A 152 -13.45 1.19 -21.19
C ASN A 152 -13.09 -0.29 -21.37
N ILE A 153 -11.79 -0.62 -21.36
CA ILE A 153 -11.33 -2.00 -21.51
C ILE A 153 -11.16 -2.58 -20.11
N ARG A 154 -11.92 -3.64 -19.81
CA ARG A 154 -11.79 -4.33 -18.53
C ARG A 154 -10.54 -5.19 -18.57
N CYS A 155 -9.68 -5.01 -17.57
CA CYS A 155 -8.49 -5.80 -17.34
C CYS A 155 -8.67 -6.54 -16.03
N GLU A 156 -8.61 -7.86 -16.09
CA GLU A 156 -8.69 -8.74 -14.93
C GLU A 156 -7.31 -9.35 -14.66
N VAL A 157 -6.97 -9.41 -13.37
CA VAL A 157 -5.80 -10.14 -12.92
C VAL A 157 -6.21 -11.60 -12.74
N CYS A 158 -5.47 -12.50 -13.39
CA CYS A 158 -5.78 -13.92 -13.40
C CYS A 158 -4.52 -14.77 -13.21
N PHE A 159 -4.73 -16.03 -12.86
CA PHE A 159 -3.70 -17.06 -12.77
C PHE A 159 -4.08 -18.24 -13.66
N LEU A 160 -3.09 -18.97 -14.17
CA LEU A 160 -3.37 -20.24 -14.85
C LEU A 160 -3.88 -21.27 -13.86
N CYS A 161 -4.90 -22.02 -14.28
CA CYS A 161 -5.40 -23.13 -13.49
C CYS A 161 -4.31 -24.21 -13.35
N PRO A 162 -3.85 -24.51 -12.12
CA PRO A 162 -2.80 -25.49 -11.89
C PRO A 162 -3.28 -26.93 -12.13
N VAL A 163 -4.61 -27.15 -12.15
CA VAL A 163 -5.21 -28.47 -12.34
C VAL A 163 -5.27 -28.87 -13.81
N CYS A 164 -5.81 -28.01 -14.67
CA CYS A 164 -6.09 -28.36 -16.08
C CYS A 164 -5.24 -27.61 -17.11
N SER A 165 -4.45 -26.62 -16.69
CA SER A 165 -3.64 -25.77 -17.59
C SER A 165 -2.17 -25.69 -17.17
N TYR A 166 -1.69 -26.70 -16.42
CA TYR A 166 -0.31 -26.75 -15.96
C TYR A 166 0.66 -26.71 -17.15
N GLY A 167 1.73 -25.90 -17.04
CA GLY A 167 2.72 -25.76 -18.10
C GLY A 167 2.18 -25.18 -19.42
N ARG A 168 1.04 -24.47 -19.39
CA ARG A 168 0.31 -23.93 -20.57
C ARG A 168 -0.17 -25.02 -21.54
N VAL A 169 -0.49 -26.18 -21.00
CA VAL A 169 -1.03 -27.28 -21.77
C VAL A 169 -2.35 -27.70 -21.14
N VAL A 170 -3.36 -27.87 -21.98
CA VAL A 170 -4.62 -28.48 -21.59
C VAL A 170 -4.58 -29.94 -22.02
N SER A 171 -4.61 -30.84 -21.05
CA SER A 171 -4.55 -32.30 -21.28
C SER A 171 -5.78 -32.84 -22.01
N LEU A 172 -6.95 -32.28 -21.73
CA LEU A 172 -8.22 -32.66 -22.35
C LEU A 172 -8.92 -31.41 -22.86
N CYS A 173 -8.68 -31.08 -24.14
CA CYS A 173 -9.34 -29.93 -24.77
C CYS A 173 -10.59 -30.39 -25.54
N PRO A 174 -11.80 -29.91 -25.19
CA PRO A 174 -13.02 -30.30 -25.90
C PRO A 174 -13.09 -29.73 -27.33
N GLN A 175 -12.33 -28.66 -27.61
CA GLN A 175 -12.35 -27.97 -28.91
C GLN A 175 -11.27 -28.46 -29.88
N HIS A 176 -10.17 -29.00 -29.37
CA HIS A 176 -9.01 -29.38 -30.17
C HIS A 176 -8.63 -30.84 -29.90
N PRO A 177 -8.73 -31.74 -30.90
CA PRO A 177 -8.37 -33.13 -30.72
C PRO A 177 -6.86 -33.30 -30.57
N GLY A 178 -6.42 -33.78 -29.41
CA GLY A 178 -5.02 -34.09 -29.10
C GLY A 178 -4.79 -34.23 -27.59
N GLU A 179 -3.79 -35.02 -27.18
CA GLU A 179 -3.46 -35.29 -25.76
C GLU A 179 -2.89 -34.07 -25.01
N SER A 180 -2.55 -33.00 -25.72
CA SER A 180 -1.93 -31.79 -25.16
C SER A 180 -2.21 -30.56 -26.04
N CYS A 181 -3.27 -29.82 -25.75
CA CYS A 181 -3.57 -28.58 -26.46
C CYS A 181 -2.73 -27.41 -25.92
N LYS A 182 -2.02 -26.72 -26.81
CA LYS A 182 -1.17 -25.55 -26.49
C LYS A 182 -1.80 -24.21 -26.91
N GLN A 183 -3.05 -24.23 -27.37
CA GLN A 183 -3.73 -23.02 -27.82
C GLN A 183 -4.04 -22.12 -26.62
N GLU A 184 -3.69 -20.84 -26.74
CA GLU A 184 -3.85 -19.85 -25.67
C GLU A 184 -5.32 -19.68 -25.27
N GLU A 185 -6.24 -19.72 -26.24
CA GLU A 185 -7.69 -19.61 -26.01
C GLU A 185 -8.29 -20.78 -25.24
N CYS A 186 -7.60 -21.92 -25.20
CA CYS A 186 -8.05 -23.09 -24.46
C CYS A 186 -7.61 -23.07 -22.99
N LEU A 187 -6.66 -22.20 -22.63
CA LEU A 187 -6.14 -22.12 -21.28
C LEU A 187 -7.23 -21.66 -20.30
N HIS A 188 -7.37 -22.39 -19.21
CA HIS A 188 -8.25 -22.03 -18.12
C HIS A 188 -7.56 -21.05 -17.18
N PHE A 189 -8.13 -19.85 -17.07
CA PHE A 189 -7.69 -18.79 -16.18
C PHE A 189 -8.65 -18.66 -14.99
N ILE A 190 -8.09 -18.51 -13.80
CA ILE A 190 -8.83 -18.26 -12.56
C ILE A 190 -8.64 -16.78 -12.24
N SER A 191 -9.73 -16.04 -12.03
CA SER A 191 -9.59 -14.63 -11.67
C SER A 191 -9.14 -14.48 -10.21
N GLU A 192 -8.37 -13.44 -9.92
CA GLU A 192 -7.98 -13.11 -8.55
C GLU A 192 -9.20 -12.86 -7.64
N SER A 193 -10.29 -12.33 -8.22
CA SER A 193 -11.57 -12.11 -7.54
C SER A 193 -12.20 -13.41 -7.05
N ASP A 194 -12.16 -14.47 -7.85
CA ASP A 194 -12.73 -15.78 -7.51
C ASP A 194 -11.97 -16.46 -6.35
N LEU A 195 -10.70 -16.13 -6.16
CA LEU A 195 -9.86 -16.64 -5.06
C LEU A 195 -10.07 -15.88 -3.74
N GLY A 196 -10.66 -14.67 -3.79
CA GLY A 196 -10.67 -13.70 -2.70
C GLY A 196 -11.67 -13.95 -1.56
N ASP A 197 -12.80 -14.59 -1.84
CA ASP A 197 -13.90 -14.74 -0.86
C ASP A 197 -13.89 -16.11 -0.15
N GLU A 198 -13.54 -17.19 -0.84
CA GLU A 198 -13.64 -18.56 -0.30
C GLU A 198 -12.29 -19.21 0.04
N LYS A 199 -11.16 -18.53 -0.23
CA LYS A 199 -9.77 -19.07 -0.13
C LYS A 199 -9.50 -20.31 -0.98
N GLN A 200 -10.49 -20.78 -1.72
CA GLN A 200 -10.44 -21.97 -2.55
C GLN A 200 -11.37 -21.76 -3.73
N ALA A 201 -10.86 -22.00 -4.94
CA ALA A 201 -11.67 -22.16 -6.15
C ALA A 201 -11.71 -23.63 -6.53
N VAL A 202 -12.67 -24.04 -7.37
CA VAL A 202 -12.73 -25.43 -7.89
C VAL A 202 -12.62 -25.39 -9.40
N CYS A 203 -11.72 -26.20 -9.94
CA CYS A 203 -11.60 -26.39 -11.37
C CYS A 203 -12.78 -27.22 -11.88
N THR A 204 -13.58 -26.66 -12.78
CA THR A 204 -14.69 -27.36 -13.45
C THR A 204 -14.29 -27.97 -14.79
N ASN A 205 -13.08 -27.69 -15.27
CA ASN A 205 -12.63 -28.09 -16.61
C ASN A 205 -11.83 -29.39 -16.62
N SER A 206 -11.62 -30.03 -15.46
CA SER A 206 -10.89 -31.29 -15.35
C SER A 206 -11.80 -32.38 -14.82
N ASP A 207 -12.19 -33.29 -15.71
CA ASP A 207 -13.02 -34.45 -15.38
C ASP A 207 -12.21 -35.59 -14.72
N THR A 208 -10.88 -35.56 -14.86
CA THR A 208 -9.98 -36.66 -14.46
C THR A 208 -9.07 -36.33 -13.29
N ALA A 209 -9.06 -35.08 -12.79
CA ALA A 209 -8.20 -34.72 -11.67
C ALA A 209 -8.73 -35.30 -10.35
N VAL A 210 -7.82 -35.88 -9.57
CA VAL A 210 -8.11 -36.45 -8.25
C VAL A 210 -8.53 -35.35 -7.26
N ASP A 211 -7.91 -34.18 -7.36
CA ASP A 211 -8.29 -32.99 -6.61
C ASP A 211 -8.46 -31.80 -7.56
N ASN A 212 -9.69 -31.29 -7.62
CA ASN A 212 -10.06 -30.13 -8.41
C ASN A 212 -9.95 -28.82 -7.63
N ARG A 213 -9.59 -28.88 -6.35
CA ARG A 213 -9.47 -27.71 -5.49
C ARG A 213 -8.22 -26.92 -5.82
N ILE A 214 -8.39 -25.60 -5.96
CA ILE A 214 -7.32 -24.65 -6.18
C ILE A 214 -7.24 -23.76 -4.97
N HIS A 215 -6.10 -23.84 -4.28
CA HIS A 215 -5.86 -23.12 -3.04
C HIS A 215 -5.21 -21.77 -3.32
N ALA A 216 -5.72 -20.70 -2.72
CA ALA A 216 -5.15 -19.36 -2.87
C ALA A 216 -3.70 -19.28 -2.38
N GLU A 217 -3.31 -20.15 -1.44
CA GLU A 217 -1.94 -20.27 -0.93
C GLU A 217 -0.91 -20.63 -2.02
N GLN A 218 -1.34 -21.29 -3.11
CA GLN A 218 -0.47 -21.61 -4.25
C GLN A 218 0.00 -20.34 -4.98
N PHE A 219 -0.71 -19.23 -4.79
CA PHE A 219 -0.40 -17.90 -5.34
C PHE A 219 0.04 -16.91 -4.25
N ALA A 220 0.39 -17.38 -3.05
CA ALA A 220 0.60 -16.56 -1.84
C ALA A 220 1.60 -15.39 -1.95
N PRO A 221 2.61 -15.38 -2.84
CA PRO A 221 3.42 -14.18 -3.04
C PRO A 221 2.69 -13.07 -3.81
N TRP A 222 1.72 -13.43 -4.64
CA TRP A 222 0.92 -12.50 -5.44
C TRP A 222 -0.36 -12.05 -4.73
N ILE A 223 -0.96 -12.92 -3.93
CA ILE A 223 -2.26 -12.68 -3.30
C ILE A 223 -2.07 -12.46 -1.80
N SER A 224 -2.38 -11.26 -1.32
CA SER A 224 -2.38 -10.96 0.10
C SER A 224 -3.50 -11.73 0.82
N SER A 225 -3.16 -12.55 1.81
CA SER A 225 -4.17 -13.28 2.57
C SER A 225 -5.06 -12.31 3.37
N ARG A 226 -6.36 -12.60 3.54
CA ARG A 226 -7.26 -11.78 4.38
C ARG A 226 -6.81 -11.72 5.86
N LYS A 227 -5.98 -12.67 6.31
CA LYS A 227 -5.32 -12.65 7.63
C LYS A 227 -4.21 -11.57 7.69
N GLU A 228 -3.53 -11.31 6.58
CA GLU A 228 -2.61 -10.18 6.42
C GLU A 228 -3.34 -8.86 6.14
N LYS A 229 -4.57 -8.81 5.63
CA LYS A 229 -5.37 -7.55 5.63
C LYS A 229 -5.61 -6.98 7.04
N ARG A 230 -5.38 -7.76 8.10
CA ARG A 230 -5.35 -7.31 9.52
C ARG A 230 -3.94 -7.07 10.08
N LYS A 231 -2.86 -7.40 9.35
CA LYS A 231 -1.46 -7.30 9.81
C LYS A 231 -0.45 -6.68 8.81
N SER A 232 -0.81 -6.38 7.57
CA SER A 232 0.05 -5.76 6.56
C SER A 232 -0.40 -4.32 6.27
N LEU A 233 0.00 -3.42 7.17
CA LEU A 233 0.40 -2.05 6.84
C LEU A 233 1.82 -1.89 7.39
N VAL A 234 2.72 -2.76 6.97
CA VAL A 234 4.16 -2.59 7.18
C VAL A 234 4.77 -2.61 5.79
N LEU A 235 5.33 -1.49 5.39
CA LEU A 235 6.12 -1.35 4.17
C LEU A 235 7.45 -2.13 4.30
N PRO A 236 8.06 -2.58 3.19
CA PRO A 236 9.43 -3.08 3.19
C PRO A 236 10.41 -2.02 3.73
N SER A 237 11.28 -2.47 4.63
CA SER A 237 12.08 -1.69 5.58
C SER A 237 13.30 -0.95 5.01
N GLU A 238 13.42 -0.72 3.70
CA GLU A 238 14.64 -0.09 3.15
C GLU A 238 14.44 1.35 2.65
N ALA A 239 13.22 1.79 2.35
CA ALA A 239 12.92 3.21 2.08
C ALA A 239 12.64 4.02 3.37
N VAL A 240 12.34 3.33 4.48
CA VAL A 240 12.11 3.97 5.79
C VAL A 240 13.44 4.26 6.50
N ALA A 241 14.50 3.51 6.19
CA ALA A 241 15.82 3.69 6.79
C ALA A 241 16.46 5.05 6.44
N THR A 242 16.17 5.60 5.26
CA THR A 242 16.71 6.91 4.86
C THR A 242 15.97 8.10 5.47
N LEU A 243 14.74 7.92 5.96
CA LEU A 243 13.97 8.94 6.69
C LEU A 243 14.04 8.77 8.22
N GLN A 244 14.58 7.66 8.73
CA GLN A 244 14.75 7.43 10.18
C GLN A 244 16.12 7.86 10.73
N LEU A 245 17.09 8.23 9.89
CA LEU A 245 18.44 8.59 10.36
C LEU A 245 18.67 10.08 10.65
N GLN A 246 17.64 10.92 10.57
CA GLN A 246 17.69 12.29 11.09
C GLN A 246 16.40 12.62 11.85
N ARG A 247 16.13 11.89 12.92
CA ARG A 247 15.34 12.46 14.02
C ARG A 247 16.26 13.37 14.82
N PRO A 248 15.98 14.68 14.96
CA PRO A 248 16.10 15.26 16.28
C PRO A 248 15.17 14.44 17.16
N SER A 249 15.68 13.89 18.25
CA SER A 249 14.85 13.45 19.35
C SER A 249 13.92 14.60 19.74
N VAL A 250 12.67 14.56 19.29
CA VAL A 250 11.60 15.24 20.01
C VAL A 250 11.56 14.49 21.33
N GLY A 251 12.19 15.08 22.33
CA GLY A 251 12.15 14.61 23.71
C GLY A 251 10.73 14.74 24.23
N GLY A 252 9.85 13.85 23.79
CA GLY A 252 8.74 13.41 24.61
C GLY A 252 9.32 12.29 25.45
N GLU A 253 9.65 12.59 26.71
CA GLU A 253 9.78 11.55 27.73
C GLU A 253 8.65 10.56 27.52
N GLY A 254 9.00 9.29 27.28
CA GLY A 254 8.02 8.22 27.32
C GLY A 254 7.41 8.22 28.71
N ASP A 255 6.28 8.90 28.85
CA ASP A 255 5.57 9.02 30.10
C ASP A 255 5.08 7.62 30.44
N ILE A 256 5.81 7.00 31.36
CA ILE A 256 5.43 5.83 32.11
C ILE A 256 3.98 6.08 32.53
N SER A 257 3.07 5.24 32.05
CA SER A 257 1.63 5.29 32.28
C SER A 257 1.29 5.79 33.70
N LEU A 258 1.00 7.09 33.83
CA LEU A 258 0.53 7.70 35.08
C LEU A 258 -0.76 6.98 35.46
N ALA A 259 -0.75 6.31 36.61
CA ALA A 259 -1.94 5.68 37.17
C ALA A 259 -2.64 6.66 38.10
N LEU A 260 -3.98 6.72 38.03
CA LEU A 260 -4.75 7.53 38.98
C LEU A 260 -4.54 7.03 40.42
N PRO A 261 -4.55 7.95 41.41
CA PRO A 261 -4.63 7.59 42.81
C PRO A 261 -5.82 6.65 43.09
N HIS A 262 -5.61 5.69 44.00
CA HIS A 262 -6.56 4.60 44.25
C HIS A 262 -7.97 5.08 44.63
N ASP A 263 -8.05 6.17 45.40
CA ASP A 263 -9.29 6.82 45.84
C ASP A 263 -10.06 7.45 44.68
N VAL A 264 -9.37 8.04 43.70
CA VAL A 264 -9.96 8.58 42.47
C VAL A 264 -10.46 7.44 41.58
N SER A 265 -9.66 6.38 41.39
CA SER A 265 -10.06 5.20 40.63
C SER A 265 -11.27 4.47 41.24
N GLN A 266 -11.36 4.38 42.56
CA GLN A 266 -12.55 3.83 43.24
C GLN A 266 -13.77 4.73 43.04
N SER A 267 -13.60 6.05 43.08
CA SER A 267 -14.69 7.01 42.88
C SER A 267 -15.24 6.96 41.45
N LEU A 268 -14.39 6.71 40.45
CA LEU A 268 -14.80 6.51 39.06
C LEU A 268 -15.67 5.25 38.87
N LYS A 269 -15.34 4.16 39.57
CA LYS A 269 -16.12 2.90 39.54
C LYS A 269 -17.54 3.06 40.10
N SER A 270 -17.75 4.01 41.00
CA SER A 270 -19.07 4.27 41.59
C SER A 270 -19.84 5.34 40.83
N LYS A 271 -21.00 5.01 40.27
CA LYS A 271 -21.89 5.98 39.60
C LYS A 271 -22.54 6.99 40.56
N SER A 272 -22.40 6.82 41.87
CA SER A 272 -23.06 7.68 42.87
C SER A 272 -22.28 8.96 43.23
N VAL A 273 -20.99 9.05 42.85
CA VAL A 273 -20.13 10.19 43.20
C VAL A 273 -20.21 11.26 42.09
N PRO A 274 -20.56 12.52 42.39
CA PRO A 274 -20.64 13.59 41.40
C PRO A 274 -19.31 13.85 40.67
N ALA A 275 -19.37 14.20 39.38
CA ALA A 275 -18.19 14.47 38.57
C ALA A 275 -17.25 15.54 39.16
N ARG A 276 -17.83 16.63 39.69
CA ARG A 276 -17.08 17.71 40.34
C ARG A 276 -16.23 17.20 41.51
N ASP A 277 -16.78 16.32 42.35
CA ASP A 277 -16.10 15.81 43.53
C ASP A 277 -14.96 14.85 43.16
N ILE A 278 -15.09 14.13 42.05
CA ILE A 278 -14.02 13.26 41.52
C ILE A 278 -12.86 14.11 40.99
N VAL A 279 -13.15 15.18 40.26
CA VAL A 279 -12.12 16.09 39.73
C VAL A 279 -11.42 16.84 40.87
N CYS A 280 -12.15 17.32 41.88
CA CYS A 280 -11.58 18.00 43.04
C CYS A 280 -10.61 17.16 43.88
N LYS A 281 -10.71 15.82 43.81
CA LYS A 281 -9.75 14.93 44.49
C LYS A 281 -8.39 14.90 43.80
N LEU A 282 -8.32 15.28 42.53
CA LEU A 282 -7.10 15.22 41.73
C LEU A 282 -6.55 16.62 41.41
N LEU A 283 -7.43 17.59 41.14
CA LEU A 283 -7.10 18.91 40.62
C LEU A 283 -7.90 20.00 41.33
N ASN A 284 -7.30 21.17 41.52
CA ASN A 284 -8.04 22.36 41.92
C ASN A 284 -8.92 22.85 40.77
N LEU A 285 -10.19 23.15 41.03
CA LEU A 285 -11.14 23.60 39.99
C LEU A 285 -10.67 24.86 39.25
N SER A 286 -10.00 25.77 39.96
CA SER A 286 -9.39 26.98 39.39
C SER A 286 -8.24 26.68 38.42
N SER A 287 -7.62 25.50 38.51
CA SER A 287 -6.56 25.08 37.60
C SER A 287 -7.09 24.48 36.29
N LEU A 288 -8.40 24.20 36.17
CA LEU A 288 -8.95 23.62 34.94
C LEU A 288 -9.04 24.61 33.78
N GLU A 289 -9.27 25.91 34.05
CA GLU A 289 -9.37 26.92 32.99
C GLU A 289 -8.01 27.20 32.32
N ALA A 290 -6.91 27.06 33.06
CA ALA A 290 -5.55 27.28 32.59
C ALA A 290 -4.58 26.25 33.23
N PRO A 291 -4.63 24.97 32.81
CA PRO A 291 -3.88 23.91 33.47
C PRO A 291 -2.39 24.00 33.14
N ALA A 292 -1.57 23.87 34.19
CA ALA A 292 -0.12 23.70 34.07
C ALA A 292 0.22 22.40 33.32
N PRO A 293 1.43 22.26 32.75
CA PRO A 293 1.82 21.06 32.00
C PRO A 293 1.59 19.75 32.76
N ASP A 294 1.88 19.73 34.06
CA ASP A 294 1.66 18.55 34.92
C ASP A 294 0.16 18.27 35.15
N ASP A 295 -0.65 19.31 35.32
CA ASP A 295 -2.11 19.18 35.46
C ASP A 295 -2.74 18.62 34.19
N ARG A 296 -2.22 18.97 33.00
CA ARG A 296 -2.70 18.43 31.71
C ARG A 296 -2.50 16.91 31.64
N LYS A 297 -1.39 16.39 32.16
CA LYS A 297 -1.13 14.94 32.23
C LYS A 297 -2.18 14.24 33.10
N TRP A 298 -2.53 14.83 34.24
CA TRP A 298 -3.57 14.33 35.14
C TRP A 298 -4.98 14.42 34.53
N ILE A 299 -5.30 15.51 33.83
CA ILE A 299 -6.58 15.66 33.10
C ILE A 299 -6.72 14.57 32.03
N ARG A 300 -5.65 14.30 31.26
CA ARG A 300 -5.66 13.26 30.22
C ARG A 300 -5.79 11.86 30.80
N CYS A 301 -5.10 11.58 31.90
CA CYS A 301 -5.24 10.32 32.62
C CYS A 301 -6.67 10.12 33.15
N LEU A 302 -7.23 11.15 33.80
CA LEU A 302 -8.60 11.13 34.31
C LEU A 302 -9.63 10.94 33.19
N MET A 303 -9.46 11.60 32.05
CA MET A 303 -10.32 11.43 30.88
C MET A 303 -10.28 9.99 30.34
N ARG A 304 -9.09 9.38 30.27
CA ARG A 304 -8.92 8.00 29.79
C ARG A 304 -9.66 7.01 30.69
N ASP A 305 -9.47 7.11 32.00
CA ASP A 305 -10.11 6.23 32.97
C ASP A 305 -11.63 6.47 33.03
N ALA A 306 -12.09 7.73 32.95
CA ALA A 306 -13.51 8.06 32.89
C ALA A 306 -14.21 7.40 31.68
N LYS A 307 -13.56 7.38 30.50
CA LYS A 307 -14.08 6.64 29.33
C LYS A 307 -14.09 5.14 29.55
N TYR A 308 -13.05 4.58 30.19
CA TYR A 308 -12.96 3.15 30.48
C TYR A 308 -14.09 2.68 31.42
N TYR A 309 -14.43 3.48 32.42
CA TYR A 309 -15.52 3.21 33.36
C TYR A 309 -16.90 3.72 32.90
N ASP A 310 -17.02 4.21 31.66
CA ASP A 310 -18.26 4.74 31.08
C ASP A 310 -18.92 5.86 31.92
N ARG A 311 -18.09 6.72 32.52
CA ARG A 311 -18.49 7.89 33.32
C ARG A 311 -18.62 9.14 32.43
N THR A 312 -19.70 9.17 31.64
CA THR A 312 -19.97 10.26 30.69
C THR A 312 -20.13 11.63 31.35
N ASP A 313 -20.60 11.66 32.60
CA ASP A 313 -20.72 12.89 33.40
C ASP A 313 -19.37 13.54 33.69
N VAL A 314 -18.34 12.73 34.01
CA VAL A 314 -16.97 13.20 34.22
C VAL A 314 -16.34 13.64 32.90
N VAL A 315 -16.57 12.89 31.81
CA VAL A 315 -16.09 13.24 30.46
C VAL A 315 -16.64 14.60 30.01
N ASN A 316 -17.94 14.83 30.18
CA ASN A 316 -18.58 16.09 29.80
C ASN A 316 -18.10 17.25 30.67
N PHE A 317 -18.01 17.03 31.99
CA PHE A 317 -17.51 18.04 32.92
C PHE A 317 -16.09 18.50 32.57
N LEU A 318 -15.17 17.57 32.27
CA LEU A 318 -13.81 17.91 31.87
C LEU A 318 -13.76 18.67 30.53
N ARG A 319 -14.61 18.32 29.55
CA ARG A 319 -14.65 19.03 28.25
C ARG A 319 -15.27 20.42 28.33
N GLU A 320 -16.19 20.65 29.26
CA GLU A 320 -16.83 21.95 29.46
C GLU A 320 -15.93 22.93 30.22
N ASN A 321 -15.09 22.43 31.12
CA ASN A 321 -14.30 23.26 32.03
C ASN A 321 -12.80 23.36 31.68
N ALA A 322 -12.27 22.44 30.87
CA ALA A 322 -10.87 22.49 30.43
C ALA A 322 -10.73 23.10 29.02
N PRO A 323 -9.65 23.85 28.74
CA PRO A 323 -9.44 24.44 27.42
C PRO A 323 -9.18 23.37 26.36
N ALA A 324 -9.43 23.72 25.09
CA ALA A 324 -9.23 22.80 23.99
C ALA A 324 -7.79 22.27 23.96
N GLY A 325 -7.61 21.01 23.54
CA GLY A 325 -6.27 20.40 23.44
C GLY A 325 -5.71 19.83 24.75
N THR A 326 -6.48 19.83 25.85
CA THR A 326 -6.02 19.32 27.17
C THR A 326 -6.61 17.98 27.55
N THR A 327 -7.82 17.66 27.07
CA THR A 327 -8.56 16.49 27.52
C THR A 327 -8.24 15.21 26.75
N GLY A 328 -7.48 15.30 25.66
CA GLY A 328 -7.19 14.18 24.78
C GLY A 328 -8.30 13.89 23.75
N PRO A 329 -8.03 13.00 22.78
CA PRO A 329 -8.93 12.70 21.68
C PRO A 329 -10.20 12.03 22.19
N ARG A 330 -11.35 12.28 21.57
CA ARG A 330 -12.62 11.54 21.77
C ARG A 330 -12.48 10.07 21.40
N LEU A 331 -11.73 9.78 20.35
CA LEU A 331 -11.38 8.41 19.98
C LEU A 331 -10.35 7.80 20.96
N GLU A 332 -10.21 6.48 20.86
CA GLU A 332 -9.24 5.70 21.63
C GLU A 332 -7.81 6.05 21.21
N GLU A 333 -6.95 6.45 22.15
CA GLU A 333 -5.59 6.95 21.88
C GLU A 333 -4.70 5.92 21.15
N SER A 334 -4.79 4.64 21.52
CA SER A 334 -4.02 3.54 20.91
C SER A 334 -4.48 3.17 19.50
N ARG A 335 -5.61 3.73 19.05
CA ARG A 335 -6.15 3.44 17.72
C ARG A 335 -5.22 4.03 16.66
N SER A 336 -4.87 3.24 15.65
CA SER A 336 -4.16 3.77 14.48
C SER A 336 -4.99 4.85 13.77
N VAL A 337 -4.34 5.91 13.31
CA VAL A 337 -4.97 6.98 12.50
C VAL A 337 -5.69 6.41 11.26
N MET A 338 -5.19 5.29 10.71
CA MET A 338 -5.80 4.55 9.60
C MET A 338 -7.15 3.89 9.95
N LYS A 339 -7.48 3.79 11.23
CA LYS A 339 -8.76 3.27 11.73
C LYS A 339 -9.73 4.36 12.21
N ILE A 340 -9.37 5.65 12.09
CA ILE A 340 -10.32 6.75 12.32
C ILE A 340 -11.51 6.60 11.34
N PRO A 341 -12.76 6.77 11.80
CA PRO A 341 -13.93 6.73 10.90
C PRO A 341 -13.78 7.73 9.74
N TRP A 342 -14.08 7.28 8.52
CA TRP A 342 -13.90 8.06 7.29
C TRP A 342 -14.37 9.51 7.42
N ARG A 343 -15.58 9.74 7.93
CA ARG A 343 -16.15 11.10 8.11
C ARG A 343 -15.26 12.02 8.96
N ARG A 344 -14.68 11.53 10.05
CA ARG A 344 -13.81 12.34 10.93
C ARG A 344 -12.46 12.61 10.28
N ARG A 345 -11.90 11.61 9.58
CA ARG A 345 -10.64 11.80 8.84
C ARG A 345 -10.82 12.79 7.69
N THR A 346 -11.92 12.72 6.95
CA THR A 346 -12.23 13.67 5.89
C THR A 346 -12.46 15.07 6.46
N ASP A 347 -13.19 15.24 7.56
CA ASP A 347 -13.38 16.56 8.21
C ASP A 347 -12.05 17.16 8.67
N LEU A 348 -11.17 16.34 9.29
CA LEU A 348 -9.82 16.76 9.65
C LEU A 348 -9.01 17.19 8.42
N ALA A 349 -9.03 16.39 7.34
CA ALA A 349 -8.34 16.71 6.11
C ALA A 349 -8.86 17.98 5.45
N VAL A 350 -10.18 18.19 5.42
CA VAL A 350 -10.79 19.40 4.85
C VAL A 350 -10.36 20.64 5.64
N ARG A 351 -10.33 20.57 6.98
CA ARG A 351 -9.95 21.70 7.83
C ARG A 351 -8.45 22.01 7.75
N LEU A 352 -7.60 20.99 7.63
CA LEU A 352 -6.14 21.16 7.49
C LEU A 352 -5.70 21.54 6.07
N CYS A 353 -6.43 21.09 5.04
CA CYS A 353 -6.17 21.46 3.63
C CYS A 353 -6.85 22.77 3.22
N GLY A 354 -7.51 23.47 4.14
CA GLY A 354 -8.13 24.78 3.88
C GLY A 354 -7.10 25.89 3.61
N GLY A 355 -5.86 25.71 4.06
CA GLY A 355 -4.75 26.64 3.88
C GLY A 355 -3.39 25.94 4.02
N GLU A 356 -2.47 26.59 4.72
CA GLU A 356 -1.07 26.18 4.90
C GLU A 356 -0.85 25.34 6.19
N GLU A 357 -1.91 25.10 6.95
CA GLU A 357 -1.89 24.43 8.26
C GLU A 357 -1.34 23.01 8.18
N TRP A 358 -1.68 22.27 7.12
CA TRP A 358 -1.15 20.94 6.92
C TRP A 358 0.36 20.91 6.69
N LYS A 359 0.97 21.99 6.18
CA LYS A 359 2.43 22.07 5.98
C LYS A 359 3.15 22.19 7.31
N ILE A 360 2.58 22.93 8.27
CA ILE A 360 3.08 23.03 9.64
C ILE A 360 3.05 21.65 10.31
N VAL A 361 1.93 20.92 10.14
CA VAL A 361 1.82 19.54 10.65
C VAL A 361 2.83 18.61 9.96
N ALA A 362 3.00 18.71 8.63
CA ALA A 362 3.96 17.90 7.90
C ALA A 362 5.41 18.17 8.32
N ASP A 363 5.79 19.44 8.49
CA ASP A 363 7.10 19.83 9.00
C ASP A 363 7.35 19.24 10.40
N ARG A 364 6.34 19.35 11.29
CA ARG A 364 6.43 18.77 12.65
C ARG A 364 6.57 17.25 12.64
N LEU A 365 5.98 16.58 11.65
CA LEU A 365 6.13 15.14 11.42
C LEU A 365 7.47 14.75 10.78
N GLY A 366 8.32 15.73 10.44
CA GLY A 366 9.66 15.53 9.89
C GLY A 366 9.70 15.37 8.38
N PHE A 367 8.67 15.82 7.65
CA PHE A 367 8.72 15.83 6.19
C PHE A 367 9.57 17.00 5.69
N GLU A 368 10.55 16.73 4.81
CA GLU A 368 11.35 17.80 4.22
C GLU A 368 10.49 18.72 3.34
N ASP A 369 10.86 20.01 3.30
CA ASP A 369 10.25 21.03 2.44
C ASP A 369 10.05 20.60 0.98
N ALA A 370 10.97 19.82 0.42
CA ALA A 370 10.87 19.31 -0.93
C ALA A 370 9.68 18.34 -1.11
N TYR A 371 9.45 17.47 -0.12
CA TYR A 371 8.30 16.57 -0.09
C TYR A 371 7.01 17.32 0.18
N ILE A 372 7.01 18.28 1.11
CA ILE A 372 5.85 19.15 1.37
C ILE A 372 5.44 19.87 0.07
N ARG A 373 6.37 20.53 -0.64
CA ARG A 373 6.08 21.16 -1.94
C ARG A 373 5.60 20.17 -2.99
N CYS A 374 6.12 18.95 -3.00
CA CYS A 374 5.68 17.90 -3.92
C CYS A 374 4.24 17.48 -3.63
N PHE A 375 3.89 17.31 -2.35
CA PHE A 375 2.57 16.89 -1.90
C PHE A 375 1.52 17.96 -2.22
N ASP A 376 1.85 19.22 -1.95
CA ASP A 376 1.02 20.39 -2.24
C ASP A 376 0.62 20.48 -3.73
N ASN A 377 1.59 20.28 -4.62
CA ASN A 377 1.37 20.45 -6.06
C ASN A 377 0.76 19.22 -6.76
N ARG A 378 0.89 18.03 -6.19
CA ARG A 378 0.57 16.77 -6.90
C ARG A 378 -0.62 16.00 -6.34
N PHE A 379 -1.02 16.27 -5.10
CA PHE A 379 -2.06 15.51 -4.43
C PHE A 379 -3.23 16.42 -4.04
N LYS A 380 -4.44 15.98 -4.36
CA LYS A 380 -5.67 16.71 -4.00
C LYS A 380 -5.91 16.76 -2.49
N ASN A 381 -5.34 15.81 -1.75
CA ASN A 381 -5.47 15.70 -0.30
C ASN A 381 -4.10 15.32 0.29
N PRO A 382 -3.21 16.30 0.50
CA PRO A 382 -1.89 16.05 1.07
C PRO A 382 -1.96 15.57 2.53
N VAL A 383 -3.00 15.94 3.29
CA VAL A 383 -3.20 15.50 4.67
C VAL A 383 -3.39 14.00 4.76
N GLU A 384 -4.23 13.42 3.90
CA GLU A 384 -4.42 11.97 3.88
C GLU A 384 -3.13 11.22 3.54
N LEU A 385 -2.28 11.81 2.69
CA LEU A 385 -0.98 11.24 2.36
C LEU A 385 -0.03 11.24 3.57
N ILE A 386 0.14 12.38 4.24
CA ILE A 386 1.06 12.48 5.39
C ILE A 386 0.60 11.62 6.57
N LEU A 387 -0.72 11.51 6.80
CA LEU A 387 -1.29 10.66 7.85
C LEU A 387 -1.11 9.16 7.56
N ASN A 388 -1.13 8.77 6.28
CA ASN A 388 -0.86 7.39 5.88
C ASN A 388 0.63 7.04 6.03
N LEU A 389 1.52 8.01 5.82
CA LEU A 389 2.98 7.82 5.86
C LEU A 389 3.57 7.92 7.27
N SER A 390 2.90 8.62 8.18
CA SER A 390 3.43 8.89 9.52
C SER A 390 3.28 7.74 10.51
N GLY A 391 2.40 6.76 10.23
CA GLY A 391 2.22 5.56 11.05
C GLY A 391 1.69 5.82 12.47
N LEU A 392 1.16 7.02 12.73
CA LEU A 392 0.78 7.47 14.08
C LEU A 392 -0.45 6.74 14.63
N ASN A 393 -0.53 6.70 15.95
CA ASN A 393 -1.77 6.48 16.68
C ASN A 393 -2.53 7.80 16.91
N VAL A 394 -3.79 7.71 17.31
CA VAL A 394 -4.69 8.85 17.51
C VAL A 394 -4.17 9.77 18.63
N GLY A 395 -3.55 9.22 19.67
CA GLY A 395 -2.93 10.00 20.75
C GLY A 395 -1.73 10.82 20.26
N GLU A 396 -0.84 10.22 19.48
CA GLU A 396 0.32 10.90 18.89
C GLU A 396 -0.11 11.99 17.90
N LEU A 397 -1.12 11.73 17.07
CA LEU A 397 -1.67 12.74 16.17
C LEU A 397 -2.30 13.90 16.95
N TYR A 398 -2.98 13.61 18.06
CA TYR A 398 -3.54 14.63 18.95
C TYR A 398 -2.42 15.55 19.48
N ASP A 399 -1.32 14.96 19.94
CA ASP A 399 -0.18 15.70 20.50
C ASP A 399 0.47 16.60 19.46
N VAL A 400 0.71 16.07 18.27
CA VAL A 400 1.24 16.86 17.14
C VAL A 400 0.32 18.03 16.81
N LEU A 401 -0.99 17.83 16.78
CA LEU A 401 -1.93 18.92 16.50
C LEU A 401 -1.94 19.98 17.61
N VAL A 402 -1.82 19.58 18.88
CA VAL A 402 -1.72 20.52 20.00
C VAL A 402 -0.41 21.31 19.94
N GLU A 403 0.71 20.65 19.62
CA GLU A 403 2.02 21.29 19.44
C GLU A 403 2.05 22.25 18.25
N CYS A 404 1.32 21.95 17.18
CA CYS A 404 1.15 22.83 16.02
C CYS A 404 0.11 23.94 16.24
N GLU A 405 -0.32 24.21 17.48
CA GLU A 405 -1.31 25.24 17.83
C GLU A 405 -2.71 25.02 17.21
N PHE A 406 -3.09 23.76 16.98
CA PHE A 406 -4.41 23.34 16.49
C PHE A 406 -5.25 22.55 17.52
N PRO A 407 -5.43 23.05 18.76
CA PRO A 407 -6.11 22.30 19.83
C PRO A 407 -7.58 22.00 19.53
N LEU A 408 -8.26 22.88 18.78
CA LEU A 408 -9.65 22.67 18.37
C LEU A 408 -9.79 21.51 17.37
N LEU A 409 -8.79 21.29 16.51
CA LEU A 409 -8.77 20.17 15.58
C LEU A 409 -8.40 18.88 16.29
N ALA A 410 -7.47 18.95 17.25
CA ALA A 410 -7.10 17.81 18.08
C ALA A 410 -8.34 17.23 18.80
N ASP A 411 -9.21 18.07 19.35
CA ASP A 411 -10.42 17.63 20.07
C ASP A 411 -11.54 17.03 19.20
N LEU A 412 -11.41 17.09 17.86
CA LEU A 412 -12.33 16.43 16.91
C LEU A 412 -12.00 14.95 16.69
N LEU A 413 -10.72 14.58 16.85
CA LEU A 413 -10.30 13.18 16.92
C LEU A 413 -11.06 12.53 18.05
#